data_AF-A0A834MCT0-F1
#
_entry.id   AF-A0A834MCT0-F1
#
_cell.length_a   1.000
_cell.length_b   1.000
_cell.length_c   1.000
_cell.angle_alpha   90.00
_cell.angle_beta   90.00
_cell.angle_gamma   90.00
#
_symmetry.space_group_name_H-M   'P 1'
#
loop_
_entity.id
_entity.type
_entity.pdbx_description
1 polymer ?
#
loop_
_entity_poly.entity_id
_entity_poly.type
_entity_poly.pdbx_seq_one_letter_code
_entity_poly.pdbx_strand_id
1 'polypeptide(L)' 'MKTSWFPLEVPTAIARYRNDFYMADGILGEIYPKLIQLSDFEGGHFAAFELPEVFANDVIAAVEKFEDYNKKMEKKFA' A
#
# COMPACT_ATOMS: atom_id res chain seq x y z
N MET A 1 -3.00 30.18 2.46
CA MET A 1 -2.03 29.09 2.65
C MET A 1 -2.20 28.10 1.51
N LYS A 2 -1.32 28.11 0.50
CA LYS A 2 -1.34 27.08 -0.56
C LYS A 2 -0.66 25.84 0.04
N THR A 3 -1.44 24.90 0.54
CA THR A 3 -0.92 23.55 0.80
C THR A 3 -0.68 22.91 -0.56
N SER A 4 0.56 22.93 -1.03
CA SER A 4 0.97 22.19 -2.22
C SER A 4 0.80 20.71 -1.92
N TRP A 5 -0.32 20.15 -2.36
CA TRP A 5 -0.60 18.73 -2.26
C TRP A 5 0.30 18.01 -3.26
N PHE A 6 1.28 17.25 -2.75
CA PHE A 6 2.21 16.49 -3.57
C PHE A 6 1.88 15.00 -3.42
N PRO A 7 1.56 14.31 -4.52
CA PRO A 7 1.32 12.88 -4.47
C PRO A 7 2.61 12.13 -4.12
N LEU A 8 2.46 10.97 -3.50
CA LEU A 8 3.56 10.07 -3.16
C LEU A 8 3.92 9.21 -4.38
N GLU A 9 4.92 9.67 -5.11
CA GLU A 9 5.44 9.07 -6.35
C GLU A 9 6.22 7.76 -6.14
N VAL A 10 6.23 7.19 -4.94
CA VAL A 10 6.83 5.89 -4.67
C VAL A 10 5.79 4.78 -4.82
N PRO A 11 6.17 3.60 -5.35
CA PRO A 11 5.30 2.43 -5.31
C PRO A 11 4.85 2.19 -3.88
N THR A 12 3.53 2.07 -3.68
CA THR A 12 2.93 1.97 -2.35
C THR A 12 2.03 0.74 -2.27
N ALA A 13 2.05 0.06 -1.12
CA ALA A 13 1.12 -1.00 -0.76
C ALA A 13 0.37 -0.59 0.51
N ILE A 14 -0.94 -0.82 0.55
CA ILE A 14 -1.81 -0.43 1.66
C ILE A 14 -2.62 -1.66 2.11
N ALA A 15 -2.55 -1.96 3.40
CA ALA A 15 -3.46 -2.90 4.06
C ALA A 15 -4.40 -2.12 4.97
N ARG A 16 -5.71 -2.30 4.81
CA ARG A 16 -6.74 -1.70 5.67
C ARG A 16 -7.38 -2.78 6.52
N TYR A 17 -7.68 -2.42 7.76
CA TYR A 17 -8.27 -3.31 8.74
C TYR A 17 -9.63 -2.74 9.16
N ARG A 18 -10.67 -3.59 9.23
CA ARG A 18 -12.07 -3.18 9.41
C ARG A 18 -12.30 -2.23 10.59
N ASN A 19 -11.59 -2.45 11.71
CA ASN A 19 -11.75 -1.68 12.94
C ASN A 19 -10.59 -0.68 13.18
N ASP A 20 -9.89 -0.28 12.12
CA ASP A 20 -8.88 0.79 12.14
C ASP A 20 -9.42 2.07 11.48
N PHE A 21 -8.62 3.14 11.44
CA PHE A 21 -8.96 4.37 10.72
C PHE A 21 -9.07 4.11 9.23
N TYR A 22 -10.27 4.36 8.69
CA TYR A 22 -10.58 4.09 7.29
C TYR A 22 -10.23 5.27 6.36
N MET A 23 -9.58 4.97 5.24
CA MET A 23 -9.41 5.90 4.11
C MET A 23 -10.26 5.44 2.93
N ALA A 24 -11.03 6.36 2.34
CA ALA A 24 -11.91 6.07 1.21
C ALA A 24 -11.12 5.86 -0.09
N ASP A 25 -11.58 4.96 -0.97
CA ASP A 25 -10.87 4.58 -2.20
C ASP A 25 -10.57 5.78 -3.11
N GLY A 26 -11.50 6.74 -3.19
CA GLY A 26 -11.39 7.90 -4.07
C GLY A 26 -10.15 8.76 -3.81
N ILE A 27 -9.71 8.88 -2.55
CA ILE A 27 -8.53 9.70 -2.20
C ILE A 27 -7.22 8.92 -2.32
N LEU A 28 -7.26 7.59 -2.31
CA LEU A 28 -6.04 6.77 -2.33
C LEU A 28 -5.28 6.90 -3.64
N GLY A 29 -5.97 6.90 -4.79
CA GLY A 29 -5.32 7.07 -6.09
C GLY A 29 -4.76 8.48 -6.30
N GLU A 30 -5.36 9.47 -5.64
CA GLU A 30 -4.85 10.82 -5.61
C GLU A 30 -3.53 10.87 -4.79
N ILE A 31 -3.54 10.40 -3.55
CA ILE A 31 -2.36 10.49 -2.66
C ILE A 31 -1.25 9.54 -3.11
N TYR A 32 -1.60 8.35 -3.60
CA TYR A 32 -0.68 7.26 -3.96
C TYR A 32 -0.89 6.86 -5.44
N PRO A 33 -0.41 7.67 -6.41
CA PRO A 33 -0.60 7.40 -7.84
C PRO A 33 0.01 6.08 -8.32
N LYS A 34 0.94 5.51 -7.55
CA LYS A 34 1.59 4.21 -7.80
C LYS A 34 1.19 3.18 -6.74
N LEU A 35 -0.10 3.10 -6.43
CA LEU A 35 -0.65 2.06 -5.57
C LEU A 35 -0.57 0.69 -6.27
N ILE A 36 0.28 -0.20 -5.78
CA ILE A 36 0.51 -1.53 -6.37
C ILE A 36 -0.25 -2.65 -5.64
N GLN A 37 -0.73 -2.37 -4.43
CA GLN A 37 -1.52 -3.30 -3.63
C GLN A 37 -2.46 -2.53 -2.71
N LEU A 38 -3.72 -2.96 -2.69
CA LEU A 38 -4.72 -2.56 -1.73
C LEU A 38 -5.38 -3.84 -1.20
N SER A 39 -5.27 -4.08 0.09
CA SER A 39 -5.81 -5.26 0.77
C SER A 39 -6.75 -4.83 1.88
N ASP A 40 -7.89 -5.51 2.02
CA ASP A 40 -8.87 -5.26 3.08
C ASP A 40 -9.01 -6.51 3.97
N PHE A 41 -8.79 -6.34 5.26
CA PHE A 41 -8.76 -7.42 6.26
C PHE A 41 -9.69 -7.17 7.45
N GLU A 42 -10.01 -8.25 8.18
CA GLU A 42 -10.55 -8.16 9.54
C GLU A 42 -9.47 -7.71 10.53
N GLY A 43 -9.83 -7.26 11.74
CA GLY A 43 -8.90 -6.78 12.76
C GLY A 43 -8.98 -5.28 13.01
N GLY A 44 -8.07 -4.74 13.82
CA GLY A 44 -8.01 -3.32 14.19
C GLY A 44 -6.63 -2.70 14.00
N HIS A 45 -6.38 -1.63 14.77
CA HIS A 45 -5.21 -0.78 14.66
C HIS A 45 -3.88 -1.53 14.87
N PHE A 46 -3.89 -2.61 15.66
CA PHE A 46 -2.67 -3.38 15.97
C PHE A 46 -2.56 -4.62 15.08
N ALA A 47 -2.73 -4.46 13.77
CA ALA A 47 -2.74 -5.53 12.77
C ALA A 47 -1.65 -6.61 12.95
N ALA A 48 -0.39 -6.19 13.12
CA ALA A 48 0.73 -7.12 13.30
C ALA A 48 0.66 -7.94 14.61
N PHE A 49 -0.02 -7.41 15.63
CA PHE A 49 -0.22 -8.09 16.91
C PHE A 49 -1.50 -8.92 16.94
N GLU A 50 -2.58 -8.41 16.33
CA GLU A 50 -3.89 -9.09 16.27
C GLU A 50 -3.90 -10.25 15.29
N LEU A 51 -3.29 -10.08 14.11
CA LEU A 51 -3.29 -11.05 13.02
C LEU A 51 -1.88 -11.18 12.41
N PRO A 52 -0.91 -11.72 13.17
CA PRO A 52 0.50 -11.74 12.78
C PRO A 52 0.75 -12.47 11.45
N GLU A 53 0.06 -13.59 11.20
CA GLU A 53 0.22 -14.35 9.96
C GLU A 53 -0.37 -13.61 8.75
N VAL A 54 -1.55 -13.00 8.91
CA VAL A 54 -2.19 -12.22 7.84
C VAL A 54 -1.33 -11.01 7.48
N PHE A 55 -0.87 -10.28 8.50
CA PHE A 55 0.01 -9.14 8.33
C PHE A 55 1.33 -9.53 7.64
N ALA A 56 2.01 -10.58 8.12
CA ALA A 56 3.28 -11.02 7.56
C ALA A 56 3.14 -11.46 6.09
N ASN A 57 2.09 -12.23 5.77
CA ASN A 57 1.83 -12.68 4.40
C ASN A 57 1.54 -11.51 3.46
N ASP A 58 0.77 -10.51 3.90
CA ASP A 58 0.47 -9.32 3.07
C ASP A 58 1.72 -8.48 2.80
N VAL A 59 2.60 -8.33 3.81
CA VAL A 59 3.90 -7.64 3.66
C VAL A 59 4.79 -8.38 2.68
N ILE A 60 4.94 -9.70 2.80
CA ILE A 60 5.76 -10.50 1.89
C ILE A 60 5.22 -10.38 0.45
N ALA A 61 3.91 -10.52 0.27
CA ALA A 61 3.27 -10.35 -1.05
C ALA A 61 3.47 -8.95 -1.63
N ALA A 62 3.47 -7.91 -0.79
CA ALA A 62 3.77 -6.54 -1.22
C ALA A 62 5.24 -6.41 -1.69
N VAL A 63 6.18 -7.03 -0.97
CA VAL A 63 7.61 -7.04 -1.34
C VAL A 63 7.83 -7.69 -2.70
N GLU A 64 7.21 -8.85 -2.96
CA GLU A 64 7.29 -9.51 -4.27
C GLU A 64 6.79 -8.59 -5.40
N LYS A 65 5.68 -7.88 -5.18
CA LYS A 65 5.16 -6.90 -6.16
C LYS A 65 6.09 -5.70 -6.34
N PHE A 66 6.78 -5.24 -5.29
CA PHE A 66 7.79 -4.19 -5.40
C PHE A 66 8.99 -4.66 -6.24
N GLU A 67 9.48 -5.88 -6.02
CA GLU A 67 10.58 -6.44 -6.81
C GLU A 67 10.19 -6.57 -8.29
N ASP A 68 8.98 -7.05 -8.58
CA ASP A 68 8.48 -7.15 -9.94
C ASP A 68 8.26 -5.77 -10.60
N TYR A 69 7.82 -4.78 -9.83
CA TYR A 69 7.73 -3.39 -10.29
C TYR A 69 9.12 -2.88 -10.71
N ASN A 70 10.14 -3.10 -9.88
CA ASN A 70 11.52 -2.67 -10.15
C ASN A 70 12.09 -3.34 -11.40
N LYS A 71 11.94 -4.67 -11.53
CA LYS A 71 12.36 -5.43 -12.73
C LYS A 71 11.71 -4.88 -14.01
N LYS A 72 10.42 -4.50 -13.95
CA LYS A 72 9.71 -3.90 -15.10
C LYS A 72 10.26 -2.52 -15.44
N MET A 73 10.59 -1.72 -14.44
CA MET A 73 11.14 -0.39 -14.64
C MET A 73 12.56 -0.46 -15.23
N GLU A 74 13.43 -1.34 -14.73
CA GLU A 74 14.75 -1.57 -15.31
C GLU A 74 14.68 -1.95 -16.79
N LYS A 75 13.80 -2.89 -17.16
CA LYS A 75 13.57 -3.28 -18.56
C LYS A 75 13.02 -2.16 -19.44
N LYS A 76 12.32 -1.18 -18.86
CA LYS A 76 11.74 -0.05 -19.60
C LYS A 76 12.80 1.00 -19.96
N PHE A 77 13.91 1.04 -19.21
CA PHE A 77 14.99 2.01 -19.40
C PHE A 77 16.31 1.39 -19.90
N ALA A 78 16.37 0.07 -20.02
CA ALA A 78 17.40 -0.67 -20.74
C ALA A 78 17.11 -0.69 -22.25
#